data_AF-A0A151GY21-F1
#
_entry.id   AF-A0A151GY21-F1
#
_cell.length_a   1.000
_cell.length_b   1.000
_cell.length_c   1.000
_cell.angle_alpha   90.00
_cell.angle_beta   90.00
_cell.angle_gamma   90.00
#
_symmetry.space_group_name_H-M   'P 1'
#
loop_
_entity.id
_entity.type
_entity.pdbx_description
1 polymer ?
#
loop_
_entity_poly.entity_id
_entity_poly.type
_entity_poly.pdbx_seq_one_letter_code
_entity_poly.pdbx_strand_id
1 'polypeptide(L)'
;MLQQQYGFQLAIRDITQAYTQSNTPLHREILARPPREITERYPEGTIFRVMRPLYGIPEAGAHWFLTYQNHYRDKMEMDASSYDPCLMVSRSESKSIGIVGMQTDDTIQLGNTAFMEMEDQSLQQHKITAKPKTVLTNRSIKDFNGLQISIENVNATDPNRDQQYMQQRVRGAYLASLCQPEAAMDYSVAVQAQSPTDTDILALNRRIQWQLDYKDRGLRFIPLCTTDLKMFIFADGSFANNKDLTSQIGYIIVLANEMEHTNEQFKIQAIRQSYERREILEIRWINGSENPADAMTKVQPNRKLERLVSTNQIDIRIEGWVDRE
;
A
#
# COMPACT_ATOMS: atom_id res chain seq x y z
N MET A 1 -18.53 6.45 1.41
CA MET A 1 -18.00 7.74 1.90
C MET A 1 -17.28 8.50 0.78
N LEU A 2 -16.31 7.90 0.08
CA LEU A 2 -15.59 8.52 -1.06
C LEU A 2 -16.52 9.10 -2.16
N GLN A 3 -17.53 8.34 -2.59
CA GLN A 3 -18.44 8.79 -3.65
C GLN A 3 -19.36 9.93 -3.19
N GLN A 4 -19.92 9.83 -1.99
CA GLN A 4 -20.84 10.83 -1.44
C GLN A 4 -20.13 12.13 -1.05
N GLN A 5 -18.87 12.06 -0.60
CA GLN A 5 -18.14 13.21 -0.07
C GLN A 5 -17.24 13.88 -1.10
N TYR A 6 -16.63 13.11 -2.01
CA TYR A 6 -15.64 13.61 -2.95
C TYR A 6 -15.97 13.31 -4.42
N GLY A 7 -17.06 12.59 -4.69
CA GLY A 7 -17.42 12.19 -6.07
C GLY A 7 -16.55 11.09 -6.66
N PHE A 8 -15.74 10.40 -5.84
CA PHE A 8 -14.85 9.32 -6.27
C PHE A 8 -15.47 7.93 -6.06
N GLN A 9 -15.29 7.06 -7.04
CA GLN A 9 -15.73 5.67 -7.00
C GLN A 9 -14.51 4.77 -6.96
N LEU A 10 -14.59 3.71 -6.15
CA LEU A 10 -13.63 2.62 -6.16
C LEU A 10 -14.27 1.46 -6.93
N ALA A 11 -13.60 0.96 -7.96
CA ALA A 11 -14.14 -0.08 -8.83
C ALA A 11 -13.06 -1.08 -9.23
N ILE A 12 -13.50 -2.29 -9.58
CA ILE A 12 -12.67 -3.34 -10.14
C ILE A 12 -13.07 -3.55 -11.60
N ARG A 13 -12.08 -3.82 -12.43
CA ARG A 13 -12.24 -4.08 -13.85
C ARG A 13 -11.44 -5.32 -14.23
N ASP A 14 -12.11 -6.26 -14.89
CA ASP A 14 -11.58 -7.54 -15.36
C ASP A 14 -11.58 -7.55 -16.90
N ILE A 15 -10.40 -7.74 -17.48
CA ILE A 15 -10.19 -7.79 -18.92
C ILE A 15 -10.34 -9.23 -19.43
N THR A 16 -11.30 -9.43 -20.33
CA THR A 16 -11.60 -10.77 -20.87
C THR A 16 -10.52 -11.23 -21.84
N GLN A 17 -9.92 -12.40 -21.61
CA GLN A 17 -8.88 -12.94 -22.49
C GLN A 17 -7.69 -11.98 -22.71
N ALA A 18 -7.27 -11.25 -21.68
CA ALA A 18 -6.21 -10.23 -21.73
C ALA A 18 -5.04 -10.53 -22.69
N TYR A 19 -4.41 -11.69 -22.57
CA TYR A 19 -3.22 -12.02 -23.37
C TYR A 19 -3.48 -12.04 -24.88
N THR A 20 -4.66 -12.51 -25.32
CA THR A 20 -4.99 -12.59 -26.75
C THR A 20 -5.21 -11.21 -27.38
N GLN A 21 -5.44 -10.19 -26.54
CA GLN A 21 -5.64 -8.80 -26.93
C GLN A 21 -4.32 -8.00 -26.99
N SER A 22 -3.17 -8.64 -26.73
CA SER A 22 -1.86 -7.99 -26.82
C SER A 22 -1.56 -7.53 -28.25
N ASN A 23 -1.07 -6.30 -28.41
CA ASN A 23 -0.82 -5.69 -29.72
C ASN A 23 0.56 -5.99 -30.30
N THR A 24 1.45 -6.57 -29.50
CA THR A 24 2.83 -6.86 -29.89
C THR A 24 2.98 -8.30 -30.41
N PRO A 25 3.81 -8.52 -31.44
CA PRO A 25 4.17 -9.88 -31.85
C PRO A 25 5.05 -10.54 -30.78
N LEU A 26 5.07 -11.88 -30.78
CA LEU A 26 5.99 -12.66 -29.95
C LEU A 26 7.43 -12.41 -30.38
N HIS A 27 8.35 -12.37 -29.40
CA HIS A 27 9.78 -12.17 -29.68
C HIS A 27 10.45 -13.41 -30.28
N ARG A 28 9.92 -14.60 -29.98
CA ARG A 28 10.41 -15.87 -30.49
C ARG A 28 9.35 -16.57 -31.33
N GLU A 29 9.82 -17.41 -32.25
CA GLU A 29 8.92 -18.28 -32.99
C GLU A 29 8.40 -19.39 -32.07
N ILE A 30 7.07 -19.49 -31.98
CA ILE A 30 6.40 -20.55 -31.23
C ILE A 30 5.54 -21.34 -32.21
N LEU A 31 5.81 -22.63 -32.27
CA LEU A 31 5.08 -23.60 -33.08
C LEU A 31 4.22 -24.47 -32.16
N ALA A 32 2.97 -24.69 -32.55
CA ALA A 32 2.01 -25.50 -31.81
C ALA A 32 1.31 -26.49 -32.74
N ARG A 33 0.96 -27.66 -32.23
CA ARG A 33 0.04 -28.55 -32.96
C ARG A 33 -1.39 -28.02 -32.86
N PRO A 34 -2.26 -28.29 -33.84
CA PRO A 34 -3.68 -28.02 -33.72
C PRO A 34 -4.25 -28.64 -32.43
N PRO A 35 -5.15 -27.94 -31.71
CA PRO A 35 -5.94 -28.53 -30.63
C PRO A 35 -6.65 -29.79 -31.11
N ARG A 36 -6.76 -30.79 -30.22
CA ARG A 36 -7.32 -32.11 -30.55
C ARG A 36 -8.71 -32.01 -31.15
N GLU A 37 -9.47 -31.01 -30.72
CA GLU A 37 -10.85 -30.72 -31.10
C GLU A 37 -10.99 -30.23 -32.55
N ILE A 38 -9.91 -29.75 -33.17
CA ILE A 38 -9.94 -29.24 -34.55
C ILE A 38 -8.94 -29.92 -35.48
N THR A 39 -8.19 -30.92 -35.00
CA THR A 39 -7.17 -31.61 -35.80
C THR A 39 -7.71 -32.16 -37.10
N GLU A 40 -8.93 -32.72 -37.11
CA GLU A 40 -9.58 -33.28 -38.31
C GLU A 40 -9.86 -32.24 -39.41
N ARG A 41 -9.84 -30.94 -39.08
CA ARG A 41 -10.04 -29.86 -40.05
C ARG A 41 -8.78 -29.57 -40.87
N TYR A 42 -7.65 -30.18 -40.55
CA TYR A 42 -6.36 -29.90 -41.16
C TYR A 42 -5.67 -31.19 -41.61
N PRO A 43 -4.82 -31.15 -42.66
CA PRO A 43 -4.03 -32.30 -43.07
C PRO A 43 -3.14 -32.82 -41.93
N GLU A 44 -2.89 -34.13 -41.96
CA GLU A 44 -1.97 -34.77 -41.01
C GLU A 44 -0.58 -34.10 -41.06
N GLY A 45 0.02 -33.88 -39.87
CA GLY A 45 1.30 -33.20 -39.75
C GLY A 45 1.24 -31.67 -39.77
N THR A 46 0.05 -31.06 -39.83
CA THR A 46 -0.09 -29.59 -39.73
C THR A 46 0.49 -29.05 -38.42
N ILE A 47 1.26 -27.95 -38.53
CA ILE A 47 1.80 -27.19 -37.40
C ILE A 47 1.36 -25.74 -37.55
N PHE A 48 0.88 -25.14 -36.46
CA PHE A 48 0.53 -23.72 -36.41
C PHE A 48 1.71 -22.91 -35.89
N ARG A 49 1.93 -21.76 -36.52
CA ARG A 49 2.77 -20.72 -35.97
C ARG A 49 1.92 -19.77 -35.15
N VAL A 50 2.26 -19.62 -33.87
CA VAL A 50 1.57 -18.71 -32.96
C VAL A 50 2.06 -17.28 -33.25
N MET A 51 1.14 -16.40 -33.64
CA MET A 51 1.49 -15.03 -34.07
C MET A 51 1.43 -14.00 -32.94
N ARG A 52 0.64 -14.27 -31.89
CA ARG A 52 0.39 -13.35 -30.78
C ARG A 52 0.40 -14.11 -29.44
N PRO A 53 0.59 -13.39 -28.32
CA PRO A 53 0.54 -13.98 -26.99
C PRO A 53 -0.73 -14.78 -26.69
N LEU A 54 -0.54 -15.93 -26.03
CA LEU A 54 -1.58 -16.85 -25.58
C LEU A 54 -1.30 -17.28 -24.13
N TYR A 55 -2.32 -17.77 -23.45
CA TYR A 55 -2.18 -18.39 -22.15
C TYR A 55 -1.21 -19.59 -22.20
N GLY A 56 -0.33 -19.67 -21.21
CA GLY A 56 0.73 -20.68 -21.13
C GLY A 56 2.05 -20.28 -21.80
N ILE A 57 2.09 -19.17 -22.55
CA ILE A 57 3.35 -18.62 -23.07
C ILE A 57 3.99 -17.74 -21.98
N PRO A 58 5.25 -18.00 -21.56
CA PRO A 58 5.91 -17.26 -20.48
C PRO A 58 5.97 -15.74 -20.68
N GLU A 59 6.16 -15.27 -21.92
CA GLU A 59 6.27 -13.83 -22.25
C GLU A 59 4.92 -13.12 -22.41
N ALA A 60 3.79 -13.85 -22.39
CA ALA A 60 2.48 -13.27 -22.68
C ALA A 60 2.06 -12.17 -21.70
N GLY A 61 2.39 -12.35 -20.41
CA GLY A 61 2.10 -11.36 -19.38
C GLY A 61 2.81 -10.02 -19.62
N ALA A 62 4.06 -10.04 -20.09
CA ALA A 62 4.81 -8.82 -20.38
C ALA A 62 4.25 -8.06 -21.59
N HIS A 63 3.88 -8.79 -22.65
CA HIS A 63 3.23 -8.21 -23.83
C HIS A 63 1.88 -7.56 -23.48
N TRP A 64 1.10 -8.22 -22.62
CA TRP A 64 -0.16 -7.68 -22.14
C TRP A 64 0.04 -6.45 -21.26
N PHE A 65 0.95 -6.53 -20.28
CA PHE A 65 1.28 -5.40 -19.42
C PHE A 65 1.64 -4.17 -20.23
N LEU A 66 2.53 -4.30 -21.22
CA LEU A 66 2.91 -3.19 -22.09
C LEU A 66 1.72 -2.66 -22.90
N THR A 67 0.90 -3.56 -23.47
CA THR A 67 -0.29 -3.17 -24.24
C THR A 67 -1.26 -2.35 -23.39
N TYR A 68 -1.55 -2.81 -22.18
CA TYR A 68 -2.55 -2.20 -21.32
C TYR A 68 -2.04 -0.95 -20.61
N GLN A 69 -0.76 -0.94 -20.21
CA GLN A 69 -0.12 0.26 -19.66
C GLN A 69 -0.05 1.37 -20.72
N ASN A 70 0.31 1.04 -21.96
CA ASN A 70 0.30 2.00 -23.07
C ASN A 70 -1.11 2.53 -23.36
N HIS A 71 -2.15 1.72 -23.20
CA HIS A 71 -3.52 2.20 -23.31
C HIS A 71 -3.81 3.31 -22.28
N TYR A 72 -3.52 3.09 -20.99
CA TYR A 72 -3.69 4.13 -19.99
C TYR A 72 -2.80 5.35 -20.25
N ARG A 73 -1.55 5.14 -20.66
CA ARG A 73 -0.61 6.23 -20.91
C ARG A 73 -1.02 7.12 -22.08
N ASP A 74 -1.36 6.49 -23.20
CA ASP A 74 -1.51 7.15 -24.49
C ASP A 74 -2.97 7.55 -24.77
N LYS A 75 -3.95 6.85 -24.18
CA LYS A 75 -5.39 7.06 -24.42
C LYS A 75 -6.13 7.67 -23.24
N MET A 76 -5.61 7.50 -22.03
CA MET A 76 -6.23 8.02 -20.80
C MET A 76 -5.41 9.13 -20.15
N GLU A 77 -4.33 9.59 -20.81
CA GLU A 77 -3.45 10.67 -20.35
C GLU A 77 -2.94 10.44 -18.92
N MET A 78 -2.53 9.21 -18.62
CA MET A 78 -1.99 8.83 -17.32
C MET A 78 -0.47 8.65 -17.40
N ASP A 79 0.21 8.82 -16.28
CA ASP A 79 1.61 8.46 -16.12
C ASP A 79 1.74 7.34 -15.09
N ALA A 80 2.73 6.46 -15.31
CA ALA A 80 3.10 5.47 -14.33
C ALA A 80 3.81 6.15 -13.15
N SER A 81 3.52 5.70 -11.94
CA SER A 81 4.22 6.12 -10.73
C SER A 81 5.70 5.78 -10.84
N SER A 82 6.56 6.69 -10.39
CA SER A 82 8.00 6.46 -10.32
C SER A 82 8.38 5.36 -9.31
N TYR A 83 7.46 5.00 -8.41
CA TYR A 83 7.68 3.98 -7.38
C TYR A 83 7.22 2.59 -7.82
N ASP A 84 6.12 2.51 -8.58
CA ASP A 84 5.54 1.26 -9.05
C ASP A 84 4.96 1.44 -10.47
N PRO A 85 5.50 0.78 -11.50
CA PRO A 85 5.04 0.92 -12.88
C PRO A 85 3.62 0.36 -13.12
N CYS A 86 3.08 -0.43 -12.19
CA CYS A 86 1.70 -0.91 -12.24
C CYS A 86 0.69 0.09 -11.66
N LEU A 87 1.15 1.19 -11.05
CA LEU A 87 0.30 2.25 -10.54
C LEU A 87 0.26 3.42 -11.52
N MET A 88 -0.87 3.64 -12.18
CA MET A 88 -1.10 4.75 -13.10
C MET A 88 -1.85 5.88 -12.41
N VAL A 89 -1.47 7.13 -12.68
CA VAL A 89 -2.12 8.34 -12.14
C VAL A 89 -2.42 9.31 -13.27
N SER A 90 -3.61 9.91 -13.29
CA SER A 90 -3.97 10.94 -14.27
C SER A 90 -3.00 12.12 -14.21
N ARG A 91 -2.59 12.63 -15.39
CA ARG A 91 -1.79 13.86 -15.49
C ARG A 91 -2.54 15.05 -14.90
N SER A 92 -1.79 16.00 -14.34
CA SER A 92 -2.29 17.21 -13.68
C SER A 92 -3.24 18.04 -14.54
N GLU A 93 -3.07 17.99 -15.87
CA GLU A 93 -3.83 18.75 -16.85
C GLU A 93 -5.12 18.04 -17.30
N SER A 94 -5.32 16.78 -16.90
CA SER A 94 -6.49 16.01 -17.29
C SER A 94 -7.76 16.55 -16.63
N LYS A 95 -8.85 16.60 -17.40
CA LYS A 95 -10.18 17.01 -16.90
C LYS A 95 -10.80 15.97 -15.95
N SER A 96 -10.23 14.77 -15.88
CA SER A 96 -10.70 13.67 -15.06
C SER A 96 -9.58 13.17 -14.14
N ILE A 97 -9.94 12.74 -12.93
CA ILE A 97 -8.95 12.29 -11.94
C ILE A 97 -9.17 10.80 -11.73
N GLY A 98 -8.15 10.02 -12.04
CA GLY A 98 -8.10 8.58 -11.87
C GLY A 98 -6.76 8.10 -11.33
N ILE A 99 -6.82 7.04 -10.52
CA ILE A 99 -5.69 6.23 -10.07
C ILE A 99 -6.04 4.79 -10.41
N VAL A 100 -5.14 4.09 -11.10
CA VAL A 100 -5.35 2.71 -11.53
C VAL A 100 -4.20 1.86 -11.06
N GLY A 101 -4.48 0.86 -10.23
CA GLY A 101 -3.54 -0.22 -9.92
C GLY A 101 -3.79 -1.39 -10.85
N MET A 102 -2.77 -1.79 -11.60
CA MET A 102 -2.82 -2.88 -12.56
C MET A 102 -2.28 -4.17 -11.96
N GLN A 103 -2.99 -5.28 -12.16
CA GLN A 103 -2.52 -6.62 -11.84
C GLN A 103 -2.99 -7.57 -12.94
N THR A 104 -2.09 -7.90 -13.87
CA THR A 104 -2.42 -8.75 -15.04
C THR A 104 -3.67 -8.26 -15.78
N ASP A 105 -4.74 -9.04 -15.76
CA ASP A 105 -6.06 -8.82 -16.34
C ASP A 105 -7.02 -8.05 -15.42
N ASP A 106 -6.70 -7.94 -14.13
CA ASP A 106 -7.47 -7.20 -13.15
C ASP A 106 -6.91 -5.78 -12.96
N THR A 107 -7.79 -4.82 -12.72
CA THR A 107 -7.42 -3.47 -12.27
C THR A 107 -8.31 -3.02 -11.13
N ILE A 108 -7.69 -2.32 -10.16
CA ILE A 108 -8.39 -1.51 -9.18
C ILE A 108 -8.32 -0.05 -9.60
N GLN A 109 -9.47 0.60 -9.65
CA GLN A 109 -9.61 1.95 -10.16
C GLN A 109 -10.25 2.81 -9.09
N LEU A 110 -9.60 3.93 -8.75
CA LEU A 110 -10.20 5.01 -7.97
C LEU A 110 -10.31 6.22 -8.88
N GLY A 111 -11.50 6.75 -9.09
CA GLY A 111 -11.67 7.90 -9.99
C GLY A 111 -13.01 8.57 -9.87
N ASN A 112 -13.10 9.80 -10.35
CA ASN A 112 -14.37 10.50 -10.45
C ASN A 112 -15.28 9.89 -11.54
N THR A 113 -16.55 10.24 -11.56
CA THR A 113 -17.51 9.72 -12.55
C THR A 113 -17.04 9.94 -13.99
N ALA A 114 -16.46 11.11 -14.29
CA ALA A 114 -15.94 11.43 -15.62
C ALA A 114 -14.80 10.47 -16.05
N PHE A 115 -13.87 10.15 -15.15
CA PHE A 115 -12.81 9.18 -15.42
C PHE A 115 -13.38 7.78 -15.67
N MET A 116 -14.35 7.36 -14.86
CA MET A 116 -14.97 6.04 -14.98
C MET A 116 -15.67 5.87 -16.33
N GLU A 117 -16.43 6.86 -16.79
CA GLU A 117 -17.13 6.83 -18.07
C GLU A 117 -16.15 6.92 -19.26
N MET A 118 -15.13 7.77 -19.15
CA MET A 118 -14.09 7.91 -20.17
C MET A 118 -13.32 6.60 -20.38
N GLU A 119 -13.04 5.86 -19.30
CA GLU A 119 -12.37 4.56 -19.38
C GLU A 119 -13.22 3.53 -20.13
N ASP A 120 -14.52 3.45 -19.83
CA ASP A 120 -15.45 2.57 -20.54
C ASP A 120 -15.50 2.88 -22.04
N GLN A 121 -15.58 4.16 -22.40
CA GLN A 121 -15.58 4.62 -23.79
C GLN A 121 -14.25 4.31 -24.50
N SER A 122 -13.12 4.54 -23.81
CA SER A 122 -11.80 4.31 -24.35
C SER A 122 -11.55 2.82 -24.64
N LEU A 123 -11.95 1.92 -23.74
CA LEU A 123 -11.85 0.48 -23.97
C LEU A 123 -12.67 0.04 -25.19
N GLN A 124 -13.92 0.52 -25.31
CA GLN A 124 -14.77 0.23 -26.46
C GLN A 124 -14.18 0.75 -27.78
N GLN A 125 -13.71 2.00 -27.79
CA GLN A 125 -13.10 2.63 -28.97
C GLN A 125 -11.85 1.88 -29.45
N HIS A 126 -11.04 1.38 -28.51
CA HIS A 126 -9.80 0.66 -28.79
C HIS A 126 -9.97 -0.86 -28.84
N LYS A 127 -11.21 -1.36 -28.81
CA LYS A 127 -11.57 -2.78 -28.92
C LYS A 127 -10.92 -3.67 -27.86
N ILE A 128 -10.71 -3.12 -26.65
CA ILE A 128 -10.29 -3.90 -25.49
C ILE A 128 -11.56 -4.43 -24.81
N THR A 129 -11.73 -5.75 -24.85
CA THR A 129 -12.89 -6.44 -24.32
C THR A 129 -12.73 -6.64 -22.82
N ALA A 130 -13.68 -6.10 -22.05
CA ALA A 130 -13.70 -6.18 -20.60
C ALA A 130 -15.09 -6.58 -20.10
N LYS A 131 -15.13 -7.20 -18.92
CA LYS A 131 -16.37 -7.40 -18.18
C LYS A 131 -16.89 -6.06 -17.66
N PRO A 132 -18.20 -5.92 -17.36
CA PRO A 132 -18.74 -4.74 -16.70
C PRO A 132 -17.97 -4.42 -15.42
N LYS A 133 -17.79 -3.12 -15.15
CA LYS A 133 -17.04 -2.65 -13.99
C LYS A 133 -17.81 -3.01 -12.71
N THR A 134 -17.11 -3.48 -11.69
CA THR A 134 -17.71 -3.79 -10.38
C THR A 134 -17.40 -2.67 -9.41
N VAL A 135 -18.38 -1.81 -9.12
CA VAL A 135 -18.19 -0.74 -8.13
C VAL A 135 -18.18 -1.33 -6.73
N LEU A 136 -17.11 -1.08 -5.98
CA LEU A 136 -16.98 -1.54 -4.61
C LEU A 136 -17.81 -0.67 -3.69
N THR A 137 -18.77 -1.29 -3.00
CA THR A 137 -19.55 -0.66 -1.94
C THR A 137 -19.11 -1.20 -0.58
N ASN A 138 -19.37 -0.47 0.49
CA ASN A 138 -18.99 -0.84 1.87
C ASN A 138 -19.47 -2.26 2.31
N ARG A 139 -20.36 -2.91 1.56
CA ARG A 139 -20.94 -4.23 1.90
C ARG A 139 -20.51 -5.35 0.95
N SER A 140 -19.77 -5.05 -0.13
CA SER A 140 -19.47 -5.99 -1.21
C SER A 140 -17.97 -6.17 -1.46
N ILE A 141 -17.18 -6.34 -0.39
CA ILE A 141 -15.74 -6.64 -0.48
C ILE A 141 -15.56 -8.17 -0.64
N LYS A 142 -16.11 -8.76 -1.69
CA LYS A 142 -15.94 -10.20 -1.95
C LYS A 142 -14.93 -10.52 -3.06
N ASP A 143 -14.58 -9.55 -3.91
CA ASP A 143 -13.97 -9.89 -5.20
C ASP A 143 -12.75 -9.02 -5.57
N PHE A 144 -11.81 -8.77 -4.65
CA PHE A 144 -10.50 -8.24 -5.07
C PHE A 144 -9.53 -9.40 -5.27
N ASN A 145 -9.37 -9.88 -6.51
CA ASN A 145 -8.48 -10.99 -6.87
C ASN A 145 -8.73 -12.27 -6.04
N GLY A 146 -10.01 -12.57 -5.77
CA GLY A 146 -10.42 -13.70 -4.93
C GLY A 146 -10.19 -13.51 -3.43
N LEU A 147 -9.78 -12.31 -2.98
CA LEU A 147 -9.57 -11.99 -1.57
C LEU A 147 -10.73 -11.16 -1.00
N GLN A 148 -11.29 -11.67 0.10
CA GLN A 148 -12.15 -10.89 0.99
C GLN A 148 -11.26 -10.14 1.99
N ILE A 149 -11.18 -8.81 1.84
CA ILE A 149 -10.48 -7.94 2.78
C ILE A 149 -11.47 -7.50 3.85
N SER A 150 -11.56 -8.28 4.93
CA SER A 150 -12.20 -7.83 6.19
C SER A 150 -11.22 -7.98 7.35
N ILE A 151 -11.23 -6.98 8.22
CA ILE A 151 -10.55 -7.04 9.51
C ILE A 151 -11.63 -7.38 10.53
N GLU A 152 -11.48 -8.53 11.16
CA GLU A 152 -12.44 -9.09 12.10
C GLU A 152 -11.67 -9.66 13.29
N ASN A 153 -12.35 -9.75 14.45
CA ASN A 153 -11.76 -10.35 15.63
C ASN A 153 -11.56 -11.86 15.42
N VAL A 154 -10.48 -12.39 15.97
CA VAL A 154 -10.17 -13.82 16.01
C VAL A 154 -11.13 -14.50 16.98
N ASN A 155 -11.78 -15.57 16.54
CA ASN A 155 -12.61 -16.38 17.42
C ASN A 155 -11.75 -17.37 18.21
N ALA A 156 -11.59 -17.12 19.52
CA ALA A 156 -10.73 -17.93 20.38
C ALA A 156 -11.20 -19.38 20.58
N THR A 157 -12.46 -19.71 20.29
CA THR A 157 -12.99 -21.08 20.40
C THR A 157 -12.98 -21.85 19.08
N ASP A 158 -12.61 -21.20 17.98
CA ASP A 158 -12.58 -21.81 16.65
C ASP A 158 -11.38 -22.77 16.52
N PRO A 159 -11.54 -23.98 15.95
CA PRO A 159 -10.43 -24.88 15.66
C PRO A 159 -9.31 -24.25 14.82
N ASN A 160 -9.63 -23.26 13.98
CA ASN A 160 -8.69 -22.54 13.12
C ASN A 160 -8.20 -21.21 13.74
N ARG A 161 -8.37 -21.00 15.04
CA ARG A 161 -7.96 -19.76 15.76
C ARG A 161 -6.53 -19.31 15.48
N ASP A 162 -5.58 -20.24 15.37
CA ASP A 162 -4.17 -19.91 15.15
C ASP A 162 -3.94 -19.36 13.74
N GLN A 163 -4.63 -19.93 12.75
CA GLN A 163 -4.63 -19.43 11.38
C GLN A 163 -5.30 -18.05 11.30
N GLN A 164 -6.45 -17.87 11.96
CA GLN A 164 -7.13 -16.58 12.05
C GLN A 164 -6.23 -15.53 12.71
N TYR A 165 -5.55 -15.88 13.80
CA TYR A 165 -4.58 -15.03 14.47
C TYR A 165 -3.47 -14.57 13.53
N MET A 166 -2.86 -15.50 12.78
CA MET A 166 -1.84 -15.16 11.79
C MET A 166 -2.37 -14.26 10.67
N GLN A 167 -3.58 -14.51 10.17
CA GLN A 167 -4.17 -13.68 9.12
C GLN A 167 -4.46 -12.27 9.61
N GLN A 168 -5.09 -12.14 10.77
CA GLN A 168 -5.51 -10.84 11.30
C GLN A 168 -4.33 -10.00 11.80
N ARG A 169 -3.30 -10.61 12.41
CA ARG A 169 -2.09 -9.86 12.79
C ARG A 169 -1.39 -9.25 11.58
N VAL A 170 -1.33 -9.97 10.45
CA VAL A 170 -0.68 -9.47 9.22
C VAL A 170 -1.52 -8.37 8.58
N ARG A 171 -2.85 -8.56 8.49
CA ARG A 171 -3.78 -7.53 7.95
C ARG A 171 -3.74 -6.25 8.77
N GLY A 172 -3.78 -6.37 10.09
CA GLY A 172 -3.72 -5.24 11.00
C GLY A 172 -2.37 -4.52 10.96
N ALA A 173 -1.25 -5.27 10.90
CA ALA A 173 0.09 -4.72 10.73
C ALA A 173 0.23 -3.91 9.44
N TYR A 174 -0.36 -4.41 8.34
CA TYR A 174 -0.37 -3.69 7.06
C TYR A 174 -1.06 -2.32 7.21
N LEU A 175 -2.25 -2.26 7.80
CA LEU A 175 -2.92 -0.97 8.07
C LEU A 175 -2.11 -0.08 9.02
N ALA A 176 -1.52 -0.66 10.07
CA ALA A 176 -0.70 0.09 11.01
C ALA A 176 0.48 0.77 10.30
N SER A 177 1.14 0.06 9.39
CA SER A 177 2.27 0.61 8.63
C SER A 177 1.89 1.69 7.62
N LEU A 178 0.63 1.72 7.16
CA LEU A 178 0.17 2.65 6.13
C LEU A 178 -0.46 3.91 6.70
N CYS A 179 -1.36 3.76 7.68
CA CYS A 179 -2.17 4.88 8.18
C CYS A 179 -2.23 4.98 9.71
N GLN A 180 -2.08 3.89 10.46
CA GLN A 180 -2.26 3.88 11.92
C GLN A 180 -0.99 3.42 12.66
N PRO A 181 0.13 4.18 12.58
CA PRO A 181 1.41 3.75 13.15
C PRO A 181 1.34 3.51 14.68
N GLU A 182 0.36 4.08 15.38
CA GLU A 182 0.14 3.85 16.81
C GLU A 182 -0.19 2.38 17.13
N ALA A 183 -0.65 1.60 16.14
CA ALA A 183 -0.93 0.19 16.29
C ALA A 183 0.29 -0.72 16.00
N ALA A 184 1.37 -0.18 15.43
CA ALA A 184 2.47 -0.96 14.89
C ALA A 184 3.18 -1.82 15.94
N MET A 185 3.37 -1.29 17.16
CA MET A 185 4.03 -2.01 18.24
C MET A 185 3.25 -3.26 18.68
N ASP A 186 1.94 -3.18 18.85
CA ASP A 186 1.15 -4.35 19.26
C ASP A 186 1.17 -5.45 18.21
N TYR A 187 1.24 -5.08 16.92
CA TYR A 187 1.41 -6.07 15.86
C TYR A 187 2.83 -6.66 15.82
N SER A 188 3.86 -5.89 16.18
CA SER A 188 5.23 -6.40 16.40
C SER A 188 5.27 -7.38 17.58
N VAL A 189 4.54 -7.12 18.65
CA VAL A 189 4.39 -8.07 19.78
C VAL A 189 3.62 -9.32 19.32
N ALA A 190 2.52 -9.16 18.59
CA ALA A 190 1.71 -10.27 18.10
C ALA A 190 2.45 -11.21 17.12
N VAL A 191 3.46 -10.72 16.40
CA VAL A 191 4.25 -11.58 15.48
C VAL A 191 5.16 -12.55 16.25
N GLN A 192 5.55 -12.22 17.48
CA GLN A 192 6.43 -13.04 18.30
C GLN A 192 5.74 -14.30 18.86
N ALA A 193 4.40 -14.28 18.95
CA ALA A 193 3.61 -15.44 19.32
C ALA A 193 3.50 -16.41 18.12
N GLN A 194 4.39 -17.41 18.05
CA GLN A 194 4.32 -18.48 17.05
C GLN A 194 3.16 -19.46 17.32
N SER A 195 2.83 -19.66 18.60
CA SER A 195 1.69 -20.46 19.06
C SER A 195 0.84 -19.59 20.00
N PRO A 196 -0.22 -18.94 19.49
CA PRO A 196 -0.93 -17.88 20.23
C PRO A 196 -1.81 -18.42 21.35
N THR A 197 -1.54 -17.98 22.57
CA THR A 197 -2.36 -18.27 23.74
C THR A 197 -3.65 -17.45 23.75
N ASP A 198 -4.61 -17.77 24.63
CA ASP A 198 -5.83 -16.98 24.81
C ASP A 198 -5.53 -15.51 25.16
N THR A 199 -4.44 -15.28 25.90
CA THR A 199 -4.02 -13.92 26.26
C THR A 199 -3.53 -13.15 25.03
N ASP A 200 -2.81 -13.83 24.12
CA ASP A 200 -2.32 -13.21 22.88
C ASP A 200 -3.49 -12.87 21.95
N ILE A 201 -4.47 -13.78 21.84
CA ILE A 201 -5.69 -13.54 21.05
C ILE A 201 -6.49 -12.36 21.60
N LEU A 202 -6.67 -12.29 22.93
CA LEU A 202 -7.35 -11.17 23.57
C LEU A 202 -6.63 -9.84 23.33
N ALA A 203 -5.29 -9.83 23.41
CA ALA A 203 -4.50 -8.64 23.14
C ALA A 203 -4.63 -8.19 21.67
N LEU A 204 -4.53 -9.12 20.72
CA LEU A 204 -4.71 -8.85 19.30
C LEU A 204 -6.11 -8.31 19.01
N ASN A 205 -7.16 -8.95 19.54
CA ASN A 205 -8.55 -8.51 19.33
C ASN A 205 -8.82 -7.11 19.90
N ARG A 206 -8.22 -6.75 21.06
CA ARG A 206 -8.30 -5.37 21.56
C ARG A 206 -7.70 -4.37 20.57
N ARG A 207 -6.57 -4.70 19.96
CA ARG A 207 -5.92 -3.81 18.98
C ARG A 207 -6.71 -3.75 17.67
N ILE A 208 -7.24 -4.87 17.18
CA ILE A 208 -8.12 -4.91 16.01
C ILE A 208 -9.35 -4.03 16.25
N GLN A 209 -10.01 -4.18 17.40
CA GLN A 209 -11.17 -3.37 17.75
C GLN A 209 -10.83 -1.88 17.79
N TRP A 210 -9.68 -1.52 18.36
CA TRP A 210 -9.20 -0.13 18.32
C TRP A 210 -9.06 0.37 16.88
N GLN A 211 -8.44 -0.39 15.96
CA GLN A 211 -8.31 0.05 14.57
C GLN A 211 -9.66 0.25 13.88
N LEU A 212 -10.65 -0.60 14.19
CA LEU A 212 -12.02 -0.48 13.67
C LEU A 212 -12.74 0.76 14.23
N ASP A 213 -12.60 1.03 15.53
CA ASP A 213 -13.22 2.18 16.20
C ASP A 213 -12.60 3.50 15.74
N TYR A 214 -11.31 3.49 15.38
CA TYR A 214 -10.53 4.66 14.96
C TYR A 214 -10.17 4.66 13.46
N LYS A 215 -11.03 4.09 12.61
CA LYS A 215 -10.83 3.98 11.14
C LYS A 215 -10.50 5.29 10.41
N ASP A 216 -10.92 6.41 10.97
CA ASP A 216 -10.72 7.74 10.38
C ASP A 216 -9.40 8.39 10.86
N ARG A 217 -8.66 7.74 11.79
CA ARG A 217 -7.30 8.15 12.15
C ARG A 217 -6.32 7.70 11.07
N GLY A 218 -5.40 8.58 10.73
CA GLY A 218 -4.51 8.40 9.60
C GLY A 218 -3.39 9.43 9.61
N LEU A 219 -2.22 9.06 9.08
CA LEU A 219 -1.20 10.03 8.70
C LEU A 219 -1.77 11.01 7.66
N ARG A 220 -1.70 12.31 7.92
CA ARG A 220 -2.14 13.35 6.99
C ARG A 220 -0.94 13.95 6.26
N PHE A 221 -0.82 13.66 4.98
CA PHE A 221 0.23 14.25 4.15
C PHE A 221 -0.02 15.74 3.92
N ILE A 222 1.01 16.54 4.15
CA ILE A 222 1.02 17.99 3.92
C ILE A 222 2.24 18.36 3.07
N PRO A 223 2.13 19.35 2.16
CA PRO A 223 3.28 19.83 1.40
C PRO A 223 4.39 20.34 2.34
N LEU A 224 5.63 19.96 2.05
CA LEU A 224 6.81 20.45 2.76
C LEU A 224 7.57 21.44 1.89
N CYS A 225 8.15 22.47 2.51
CA CYS A 225 9.06 23.39 1.85
C CYS A 225 10.38 22.68 1.56
N THR A 226 10.76 22.58 0.28
CA THR A 226 11.95 21.81 -0.14
C THR A 226 13.26 22.50 0.23
N THR A 227 13.27 23.83 0.42
CA THR A 227 14.47 24.59 0.78
C THR A 227 14.92 24.37 2.22
N ASP A 228 13.97 24.12 3.12
CA ASP A 228 14.20 24.00 4.57
C ASP A 228 13.88 22.59 5.09
N LEU A 229 14.03 21.58 4.22
CA LEU A 229 13.68 20.20 4.51
C LEU A 229 14.76 19.52 5.35
N LYS A 230 14.38 18.96 6.49
CA LYS A 230 15.27 18.22 7.38
C LYS A 230 14.76 16.80 7.61
N MET A 231 15.71 15.87 7.83
CA MET A 231 15.42 14.50 8.26
C MET A 231 15.66 14.39 9.76
N PHE A 232 14.62 14.03 10.50
CA PHE A 232 14.67 13.75 11.92
C PHE A 232 14.59 12.24 12.12
N ILE A 233 15.52 11.70 12.90
CA ILE A 233 15.54 10.30 13.30
C ILE A 233 15.37 10.26 14.81
N PHE A 234 14.21 9.82 15.25
CA PHE A 234 13.95 9.51 16.65
C PHE A 234 14.31 8.05 16.87
N ALA A 235 15.26 7.78 17.76
CA ALA A 235 15.61 6.43 18.15
C ALA A 235 15.28 6.26 19.64
N ASP A 236 14.76 5.11 20.02
CA ASP A 236 14.66 4.73 21.43
C ASP A 236 15.90 3.93 21.85
N GLY A 237 16.39 4.23 23.05
CA GLY A 237 17.49 3.54 23.71
C GLY A 237 17.03 2.51 24.73
N SER A 238 15.83 1.93 24.56
CA SER A 238 15.30 0.94 25.50
C SER A 238 16.03 -0.39 25.39
N PHE A 239 16.41 -0.92 26.55
CA PHE A 239 17.08 -2.21 26.70
C PHE A 239 16.19 -3.16 27.51
N ALA A 240 16.23 -4.46 27.18
CA ALA A 240 15.49 -5.54 27.84
C ALA A 240 13.97 -5.33 27.90
N ASN A 241 13.36 -4.79 26.85
CA ASN A 241 11.92 -4.52 26.77
C ASN A 241 11.06 -5.73 26.42
N ASN A 242 11.65 -6.85 26.00
CA ASN A 242 10.94 -8.11 25.80
C ASN A 242 10.89 -8.96 27.08
N LYS A 243 9.94 -9.90 27.15
CA LYS A 243 9.79 -10.83 28.30
C LYS A 243 11.02 -11.70 28.54
N ASP A 244 11.78 -11.99 27.49
CA ASP A 244 13.01 -12.79 27.52
C ASP A 244 14.27 -11.94 27.79
N LEU A 245 14.09 -10.67 28.18
CA LEU A 245 15.15 -9.69 28.43
C LEU A 245 15.96 -9.30 27.17
N THR A 246 15.52 -9.71 25.98
CA THR A 246 16.07 -9.16 24.73
C THR A 246 15.55 -7.74 24.49
N SER A 247 16.23 -6.99 23.63
CA SER A 247 15.91 -5.58 23.33
C SER A 247 15.39 -5.42 21.90
N GLN A 248 14.31 -4.65 21.74
CA GLN A 248 13.86 -4.13 20.45
C GLN A 248 14.21 -2.66 20.33
N ILE A 249 14.85 -2.32 19.21
CA ILE A 249 15.16 -0.94 18.85
C ILE A 249 14.03 -0.43 17.98
N GLY A 250 13.41 0.67 18.41
CA GLY A 250 12.43 1.39 17.62
C GLY A 250 13.03 2.68 17.10
N TYR A 251 12.72 3.00 15.84
CA TYR A 251 13.03 4.30 15.27
C TYR A 251 11.81 4.86 14.55
N ILE A 252 11.69 6.19 14.58
CA ILE A 252 10.74 6.94 13.77
C ILE A 252 11.56 7.92 12.94
N ILE A 253 11.43 7.81 11.62
CA ILE A 253 12.12 8.69 10.67
C ILE A 253 11.10 9.61 10.06
N VAL A 254 11.36 10.91 10.14
CA VAL A 254 10.45 11.96 9.71
C VAL A 254 11.19 12.92 8.79
N LEU A 255 10.62 13.19 7.62
CA LEU A 255 10.96 14.39 6.87
C LEU A 255 10.03 15.52 7.31
N ALA A 256 10.59 16.66 7.68
CA ALA A 256 9.84 17.78 8.18
C ALA A 256 10.54 19.12 7.95
N ASN A 257 9.75 20.19 7.96
CA ASN A 257 10.27 21.55 8.14
C ASN A 257 10.29 21.88 9.63
N GLU A 258 11.38 22.50 10.09
CA GLU A 258 11.45 23.08 11.44
C GLU A 258 10.78 24.46 11.40
N MET A 259 9.69 24.62 12.13
CA MET A 259 8.89 25.86 12.12
C MET A 259 9.37 26.87 13.16
N GLU A 260 9.79 26.37 14.32
CA GLU A 260 10.28 27.17 15.43
C GLU A 260 11.48 26.44 16.05
N HIS A 261 12.55 27.19 16.31
CA HIS A 261 13.76 26.68 16.94
C HIS A 261 14.21 27.65 18.02
N THR A 262 14.37 27.12 19.23
CA THR A 262 15.00 27.79 20.37
C THR A 262 16.02 26.83 20.98
N ASN A 263 16.88 27.35 21.86
CA ASN A 263 17.85 26.52 22.57
C ASN A 263 17.22 25.40 23.44
N GLU A 264 15.92 25.50 23.76
CA GLU A 264 15.25 24.57 24.68
C GLU A 264 14.23 23.66 23.98
N GLN A 265 13.68 24.10 22.85
CA GLN A 265 12.58 23.42 22.16
C GLN A 265 12.63 23.69 20.66
N PHE A 266 12.18 22.70 19.91
CA PHE A 266 11.92 22.85 18.49
C PHE A 266 10.57 22.25 18.11
N LYS A 267 9.98 22.81 17.06
CA LYS A 267 8.70 22.39 16.52
C LYS A 267 8.86 21.99 15.06
N ILE A 268 8.41 20.79 14.71
CA ILE A 268 8.50 20.29 13.34
C ILE A 268 7.12 20.03 12.75
N GLN A 269 7.02 20.17 11.44
CA GLN A 269 5.84 19.85 10.63
C GLN A 269 6.19 18.82 9.55
N ALA A 270 5.56 17.63 9.58
CA ALA A 270 5.98 16.41 8.84
C ALA A 270 5.09 16.06 7.62
N ILE A 271 5.51 15.37 6.53
CA ILE A 271 5.69 13.90 6.37
C ILE A 271 6.44 13.49 5.04
N ARG A 272 7.31 12.44 5.17
CA ARG A 272 7.82 11.32 4.30
C ARG A 272 8.79 11.46 3.08
N GLN A 273 9.80 10.56 3.15
CA GLN A 273 10.76 9.95 2.19
C GLN A 273 12.13 10.61 1.89
N SER A 274 13.17 10.17 2.62
CA SER A 274 14.54 10.03 2.12
C SER A 274 15.28 8.99 2.95
N TYR A 275 15.95 8.02 2.32
CA TYR A 275 16.80 7.03 3.01
C TYR A 275 18.13 6.78 2.29
N GLU A 276 18.59 7.65 1.40
CA GLU A 276 19.72 7.29 0.52
C GLU A 276 20.99 8.13 0.63
N ARG A 277 21.17 9.03 1.61
CA ARG A 277 22.41 9.85 1.65
C ARG A 277 23.20 9.95 2.96
N ARG A 278 22.81 9.26 4.04
CA ARG A 278 23.64 9.00 5.25
C ARG A 278 24.53 10.16 5.77
N GLU A 279 24.06 11.40 5.74
CA GLU A 279 24.72 12.52 6.44
C GLU A 279 23.90 12.88 7.67
N ILE A 280 24.39 12.51 8.85
CA ILE A 280 23.83 12.93 10.13
C ILE A 280 24.47 14.28 10.47
N LEU A 281 23.69 15.35 10.30
CA LEU A 281 24.16 16.72 10.52
C LEU A 281 24.18 17.09 12.00
N GLU A 282 23.14 16.70 12.75
CA GLU A 282 22.95 17.12 14.15
C GLU A 282 22.37 15.97 14.97
N ILE A 283 22.86 15.80 16.21
CA ILE A 283 22.29 14.86 17.17
C ILE A 283 21.71 15.67 18.34
N ARG A 284 20.43 15.43 18.66
CA ARG A 284 19.73 16.08 19.79
C ARG A 284 19.30 15.02 20.80
N TRP A 285 19.59 15.29 22.06
CA TRP A 285 19.13 14.53 23.22
C TRP A 285 17.80 15.12 23.63
N ILE A 286 16.78 14.28 23.68
CA ILE A 286 15.41 14.69 23.94
C ILE A 286 14.88 13.95 25.15
N ASN A 287 13.93 14.56 25.86
CA ASN A 287 13.33 13.91 27.01
C ASN A 287 12.66 12.59 26.60
N GLY A 288 12.97 11.50 27.29
CA GLY A 288 12.46 10.16 26.94
C GLY A 288 10.92 10.08 26.94
N SER A 289 10.25 10.77 27.87
CA SER A 289 8.78 10.81 27.91
C SER A 289 8.16 11.56 26.71
N GLU A 290 8.97 12.30 25.97
CA GLU A 290 8.59 13.03 24.77
C GLU A 290 9.09 12.38 23.47
N ASN A 291 9.86 11.29 23.55
CA ASN A 291 10.42 10.62 22.38
C ASN A 291 9.32 9.82 21.66
N PRO A 292 8.88 10.19 20.44
CA PRO A 292 7.81 9.46 19.76
C PRO A 292 8.21 8.01 19.44
N ALA A 293 9.50 7.69 19.34
CA ALA A 293 9.98 6.33 19.09
C ALA A 293 9.69 5.35 20.25
N ASP A 294 9.43 5.84 21.47
CA ASP A 294 9.00 5.01 22.59
C ASP A 294 7.70 4.24 22.30
N ALA A 295 6.81 4.80 21.47
CA ALA A 295 5.60 4.07 21.07
C ALA A 295 5.88 2.84 20.23
N MET A 296 7.10 2.70 19.67
CA MET A 296 7.53 1.56 18.88
C MET A 296 8.24 0.49 19.71
N THR A 297 8.42 0.70 21.02
CA THR A 297 9.22 -0.17 21.89
C THR A 297 8.62 -0.39 23.28
N LYS A 298 7.65 0.44 23.69
CA LYS A 298 7.01 0.41 25.01
C LYS A 298 5.50 0.29 24.84
N VAL A 299 4.87 -0.46 25.76
CA VAL A 299 3.41 -0.69 25.79
C VAL A 299 2.65 0.57 26.22
N GLN A 300 3.33 1.54 26.84
CA GLN A 300 2.68 2.77 27.29
C GLN A 300 2.36 3.72 26.13
N PRO A 301 1.18 4.33 26.11
CA PRO A 301 0.77 5.24 25.04
C PRO A 301 1.67 6.48 24.99
N ASN A 302 2.19 6.79 23.80
CA ASN A 302 2.99 7.97 23.56
C ASN A 302 2.13 9.13 23.02
N ARG A 303 1.92 10.15 23.86
CA ARG A 303 1.10 11.33 23.50
C ARG A 303 1.73 12.17 22.38
N LYS A 304 3.06 12.14 22.22
CA LYS A 304 3.74 12.93 21.19
C LYS A 304 3.56 12.31 19.81
N LEU A 305 3.64 10.98 19.71
CA LEU A 305 3.26 10.28 18.47
C LEU A 305 1.78 10.54 18.13
N GLU A 306 0.89 10.47 19.12
CA GLU A 306 -0.52 10.74 18.90
C GLU A 306 -0.78 12.17 18.38
N ARG A 307 -0.11 13.17 18.98
CA ARG A 307 -0.19 14.56 18.53
C ARG A 307 0.39 14.74 17.13
N LEU A 308 1.52 14.09 16.84
CA LEU A 308 2.11 14.10 15.49
C LEU A 308 1.12 13.57 14.45
N VAL A 309 0.50 12.41 14.71
CA VAL A 309 -0.50 11.83 13.80
C VAL A 309 -1.73 12.73 13.66
N SER A 310 -2.18 13.34 14.75
CA SER A 310 -3.44 14.09 14.76
C SER A 310 -3.29 15.52 14.22
N THR A 311 -2.11 16.12 14.34
CA THR A 311 -1.89 17.56 14.05
C THR A 311 -0.82 17.81 13.00
N ASN A 312 -0.07 16.78 12.57
CA ASN A 312 1.16 16.90 11.78
C ASN A 312 2.25 17.76 12.42
N GLN A 313 2.13 18.03 13.72
CA GLN A 313 3.05 18.86 14.48
C GLN A 313 3.48 18.13 15.73
N ILE A 314 4.74 18.29 16.09
CA ILE A 314 5.29 17.79 17.34
C ILE A 314 6.27 18.84 17.89
N ASP A 315 6.06 19.17 19.16
CA ASP A 315 6.95 20.03 19.93
C ASP A 315 7.83 19.12 20.78
N ILE A 316 9.15 19.28 20.71
CA ILE A 316 10.10 18.40 21.41
C ILE A 316 11.05 19.24 22.24
N ARG A 317 11.14 18.89 23.53
CA ARG A 317 12.11 19.49 24.45
C ARG A 317 13.49 18.89 24.26
N ILE A 318 14.48 19.76 24.11
CA ILE A 318 15.89 19.41 23.99
C ILE A 318 16.49 19.39 25.41
N GLU A 319 17.22 18.33 25.73
CA GLU A 319 18.02 18.20 26.95
C GLU A 319 19.52 18.44 26.69
N GLY A 320 19.96 18.28 25.45
CA GLY A 320 21.31 18.59 24.99
C GLY A 320 21.47 18.36 23.49
N TRP A 321 22.54 18.85 22.89
CA TRP A 321 22.85 18.59 21.48
C TRP A 321 24.35 18.50 21.24
N VAL A 322 24.71 17.80 20.17
CA VAL A 322 26.07 17.75 19.62
C VAL A 322 25.95 18.11 18.16
N ASP A 323 26.67 19.16 17.77
CA ASP A 323 26.82 19.59 16.39
C ASP A 323 28.11 19.00 15.83
N ARG A 324 28.07 18.52 14.59
CA ARG A 324 29.25 18.03 13.88
C ARG A 324 29.51 19.00 12.72
N GLU A 325 30.51 19.86 12.92
CA GLU A 325 31.05 20.71 11.84
C GLU A 325 31.58 19.92 10.64
#